data_AF-A0A1I0EPV7-F1
#
_entry.id   AF-A0A1I0EPV7-F1
#
_cell.length_a   1.000
_cell.length_b   1.000
_cell.length_c   1.000
_cell.angle_alpha   90.00
_cell.angle_beta   90.00
_cell.angle_gamma   90.00
#
_symmetry.space_group_name_H-M   'P 1'
#
loop_
_entity.id
_entity.type
_entity.pdbx_description
1 polymer ?
#
loop_
_entity_poly.entity_id
_entity_poly.type
_entity_poly.pdbx_seq_one_letter_code
_entity_poly.pdbx_strand_id
1 'polypeptide(L)'
;MLFILIVFSIPVYGFCIWSLYEPEESFFLFDRWRFKEIPELSDIQIKLIKIGSVIAMILWTILIIDVAIDTFTPDPPLPPIPDELKVD
;
A
#
# COMPACT_ATOMS: atom_id res chain seq x y z
N MET A 1 -11.84 -8.98 -2.03
CA MET A 1 -11.25 -7.89 -1.22
C MET A 1 -10.92 -6.62 -2.00
N LEU A 2 -10.85 -6.69 -3.34
CA LEU A 2 -10.45 -5.60 -4.22
C LEU A 2 -11.17 -4.26 -3.99
N PHE A 3 -12.49 -4.25 -3.78
CA PHE A 3 -13.24 -3.02 -3.55
C PHE A 3 -12.71 -2.20 -2.36
N ILE A 4 -12.51 -2.86 -1.22
CA ILE A 4 -11.99 -2.22 -0.01
C ILE A 4 -10.59 -1.66 -0.30
N LEU A 5 -9.75 -2.46 -0.96
CA LEU A 5 -8.39 -2.06 -1.32
C LEU A 5 -8.38 -0.78 -2.18
N ILE A 6 -9.22 -0.70 -3.20
CA ILE A 6 -9.31 0.49 -4.08
C ILE A 6 -9.72 1.74 -3.30
N VAL A 7 -10.74 1.63 -2.43
CA VAL A 7 -11.22 2.76 -1.61
C VAL A 7 -10.10 3.28 -0.70
N PHE A 8 -9.37 2.38 -0.02
CA PHE A 8 -8.24 2.76 0.83
C PHE A 8 -6.99 3.18 0.05
N SER A 9 -6.90 2.86 -1.23
CA SER A 9 -5.78 3.30 -2.06
C SER A 9 -5.82 4.79 -2.35
N ILE A 10 -7.01 5.41 -2.41
CA ILE A 10 -7.18 6.84 -2.66
C ILE A 10 -6.38 7.70 -1.65
N PRO A 11 -6.58 7.56 -0.32
CA PRO A 11 -5.79 8.33 0.64
C PRO A 11 -4.31 7.96 0.63
N VAL A 12 -3.93 6.71 0.32
CA VAL A 12 -2.52 6.30 0.22
C VAL A 12 -1.81 7.03 -0.92
N TYR A 13 -2.38 7.00 -2.13
CA TYR A 13 -1.81 7.75 -3.25
C TYR A 13 -1.82 9.25 -3.00
N GLY A 14 -2.90 9.78 -2.42
CA GLY A 14 -2.97 11.19 -2.02
C GLY A 14 -1.83 11.58 -1.07
N PHE A 15 -1.57 10.77 -0.05
CA PHE A 15 -0.48 10.99 0.91
C PHE A 15 0.90 10.88 0.26
N CYS A 16 1.13 9.87 -0.60
CA CYS A 16 2.40 9.72 -1.30
C CYS A 16 2.66 10.87 -2.27
N ILE A 17 1.65 11.31 -3.02
CA ILE A 17 1.75 12.46 -3.92
C ILE A 17 2.05 13.73 -3.13
N TRP A 18 1.31 13.96 -2.03
CA TRP A 18 1.56 15.11 -1.16
C TRP A 18 2.99 15.12 -0.62
N SER A 19 3.51 13.95 -0.21
CA SER A 19 4.88 13.77 0.27
C SER A 19 5.97 14.07 -0.77
N LEU A 20 5.64 14.11 -2.07
CA LEU A 20 6.58 14.51 -3.12
C LEU A 20 6.73 16.04 -3.20
N TYR A 21 5.63 16.76 -3.00
CA TYR A 21 5.58 18.23 -3.07
C TYR A 21 5.98 18.87 -1.75
N GLU A 22 5.42 18.39 -0.63
CA GLU A 22 5.61 18.93 0.72
C GLU A 22 6.08 17.80 1.68
N PRO A 23 7.32 17.32 1.51
CA PRO A 23 7.85 16.19 2.29
C PRO A 23 7.98 16.47 3.78
N GLU A 24 8.23 17.73 4.16
CA GLU A 24 8.36 18.14 5.56
C GLU A 24 7.00 18.11 6.27
N GLU A 25 5.97 18.70 5.66
CA GLU A 25 4.62 18.69 6.24
C GLU A 25 4.05 17.27 6.31
N SER A 26 4.24 16.47 5.25
CA SER A 26 3.70 15.12 5.20
C SER A 26 4.38 14.19 6.23
N PHE A 27 5.67 14.38 6.50
CA PHE A 27 6.40 13.60 7.50
C PHE A 27 5.90 13.88 8.92
N PHE A 28 5.56 15.13 9.23
CA PHE A 28 5.07 15.52 10.55
C PHE A 28 3.54 15.45 10.71
N LEU A 29 2.77 14.98 9.72
CA LEU A 29 1.31 14.99 9.73
C LEU A 29 0.69 14.48 11.05
N PHE A 30 1.22 13.38 11.59
CA PHE A 30 0.75 12.78 12.84
C PHE A 30 1.58 13.16 14.07
N ASP A 31 2.77 13.72 13.87
CA ASP A 31 3.72 14.09 14.93
C ASP A 31 3.75 15.61 15.23
N ARG A 32 2.97 16.42 14.50
CA ARG A 32 2.93 17.89 14.68
C ARG A 32 2.62 18.35 16.10
N TRP A 33 1.88 17.54 16.86
CA TRP A 33 1.48 17.83 18.23
C TRP A 33 2.58 17.52 19.27
N ARG A 34 3.62 16.78 18.86
CA ARG A 34 4.69 16.31 19.73
C ARG A 34 5.75 17.36 19.98
N PHE A 35 5.91 18.30 19.04
CA PHE A 35 7.00 19.28 19.07
C PHE A 35 6.48 20.68 19.38
N LYS A 36 7.26 21.44 20.15
CA LYS A 36 6.95 22.85 20.46
C LYS A 36 7.18 23.76 19.25
N GLU A 37 8.15 23.40 18.43
CA GLU A 37 8.51 24.05 17.15
C GLU A 37 8.77 22.93 16.13
N ILE A 38 8.47 23.17 14.85
CA ILE A 38 8.60 22.16 13.80
C ILE A 38 10.10 21.88 13.57
N PRO A 39 10.56 20.63 13.70
CA PRO A 39 11.96 20.31 13.44
C PRO A 39 12.30 20.49 11.96
N GLU A 40 13.47 21.05 11.67
CA GLU A 40 14.00 21.10 10.31
C GLU A 40 14.51 19.72 9.88
N LEU A 41 14.11 19.26 8.69
CA LEU A 41 14.63 18.02 8.11
C LEU A 41 15.91 18.28 7.33
N SER A 42 16.86 17.34 7.40
CA SER A 42 18.03 17.37 6.52
C SER A 42 17.66 17.07 5.06
N ASP A 43 18.45 17.57 4.11
CA ASP A 43 18.27 17.31 2.67
C ASP A 43 18.22 15.81 2.34
N ILE A 44 18.98 15.00 3.07
CA ILE A 44 19.02 13.54 2.89
C ILE A 44 17.69 12.92 3.30
N GLN A 45 17.11 13.35 4.43
CA GLN A 45 15.80 12.87 4.90
C GLN A 45 14.70 13.25 3.92
N ILE A 46 14.71 14.50 3.45
CA ILE A 46 13.76 14.98 2.43
C ILE A 46 13.84 14.11 1.17
N LYS A 47 15.06 13.84 0.68
CA LYS A 47 15.27 13.00 -0.49
C LYS A 47 14.78 11.57 -0.27
N LEU A 48 14.99 11.02 0.94
CA LEU A 48 14.53 9.69 1.30
C LEU A 48 13.00 9.61 1.36
N ILE A 49 12.33 10.62 1.90
CA ILE A 49 10.86 10.70 1.93
C ILE A 49 10.29 10.71 0.51
N LYS A 50 10.87 11.50 -0.40
CA LYS A 50 10.43 11.56 -1.80
C LYS A 50 10.63 10.22 -2.51
N ILE A 51 11.83 9.64 -2.42
CA ILE A 51 12.12 8.34 -3.05
C ILE A 51 11.25 7.23 -2.44
N GLY A 52 11.11 7.21 -1.12
CA GLY A 52 10.24 6.28 -0.41
C GLY A 52 8.79 6.40 -0.86
N SER A 53 8.29 7.61 -1.09
CA SER A 53 6.94 7.85 -1.61
C SER A 53 6.74 7.29 -3.02
N VAL A 54 7.73 7.46 -3.90
CA VAL A 54 7.70 6.84 -5.25
C VAL A 54 7.70 5.32 -5.16
N ILE A 55 8.61 4.75 -4.36
CA ILE A 55 8.69 3.30 -4.17
C ILE A 55 7.39 2.75 -3.58
N ALA A 56 6.82 3.42 -2.59
CA ALA A 56 5.55 3.05 -1.98
C ALA A 56 4.42 3.02 -3.01
N MET A 57 4.30 4.04 -3.87
CA MET A 57 3.30 4.03 -4.95
C MET A 57 3.49 2.86 -5.92
N ILE A 58 4.73 2.52 -6.29
CA ILE A 58 5.02 1.40 -7.19
C ILE A 58 4.60 0.08 -6.53
N LEU A 59 5.05 -0.18 -5.30
CA LEU A 59 4.71 -1.40 -4.56
C LEU A 59 3.21 -1.51 -4.30
N TRP A 60 2.55 -0.40 -3.96
CA TRP A 60 1.11 -0.37 -3.75
C TRP A 60 0.34 -0.71 -5.02
N THR A 61 0.81 -0.22 -6.18
CA THR A 61 0.21 -0.54 -7.48
C THR A 61 0.36 -2.02 -7.81
N ILE A 62 1.54 -2.60 -7.56
CA ILE A 62 1.79 -4.04 -7.76
C ILE A 62 0.83 -4.87 -6.90
N LEU A 63 0.65 -4.50 -5.63
CA LEU A 63 -0.27 -5.17 -4.72
C LEU A 63 -1.72 -5.10 -5.22
N ILE A 64 -2.18 -3.95 -5.73
CA ILE A 64 -3.52 -3.82 -6.32
C ILE A 64 -3.71 -4.77 -7.51
N ILE A 65 -2.70 -4.87 -8.37
CA ILE A 65 -2.75 -5.76 -9.54
C ILE A 65 -2.86 -7.23 -9.09
N ASP A 66 -2.06 -7.64 -8.11
CA ASP A 66 -2.06 -9.00 -7.59
C ASP A 66 -3.44 -9.38 -7.00
N VAL A 67 -3.98 -8.52 -6.14
CA VAL A 67 -5.32 -8.70 -5.56
C VAL A 67 -6.42 -8.68 -6.63
N ALA A 68 -6.24 -7.90 -7.71
CA ALA A 68 -7.17 -7.91 -8.82
C ALA A 68 -7.14 -9.25 -9.57
N ILE A 69 -5.94 -9.79 -9.86
CA ILE A 69 -5.79 -11.10 -10.50
C ILE A 69 -6.47 -12.18 -9.67
N ASP A 70 -6.21 -12.23 -8.36
CA ASP A 70 -6.86 -13.16 -7.42
C ASP A 70 -8.39 -13.00 -7.42
N THR A 71 -8.89 -11.75 -7.43
CA THR A 71 -10.34 -11.48 -7.44
C THR A 71 -11.03 -11.96 -8.73
N PHE A 72 -10.32 -11.97 -9.87
CA PHE A 72 -10.89 -12.36 -11.17
C PHE A 72 -10.49 -13.76 -11.65
N THR A 73 -9.58 -14.44 -10.94
CA THR A 73 -9.14 -15.80 -11.26
C THR A 73 -9.75 -16.76 -10.24
N PRO A 74 -10.77 -17.56 -10.61
CA PRO A 74 -11.36 -18.51 -9.68
C PRO A 74 -10.35 -19.61 -9.31
N ASP A 75 -10.46 -20.11 -8.09
CA ASP A 75 -9.64 -21.22 -7.61
C ASP A 75 -9.77 -22.43 -8.55
N PRO A 76 -8.67 -23.17 -8.78
CA PRO A 76 -8.75 -24.41 -9.52
C PRO A 76 -9.72 -25.37 -8.81
N PRO A 77 -10.46 -26.20 -9.58
CA PRO A 77 -11.35 -27.19 -8.99
C PRO A 77 -10.55 -28.10 -8.06
N LEU A 78 -11.18 -28.46 -6.94
CA LEU A 78 -10.58 -29.38 -5.97
C LEU A 78 -10.16 -30.67 -6.68
N PRO A 79 -9.02 -31.28 -6.28
CA PRO A 79 -8.61 -32.56 -6.83
C PRO A 79 -9.73 -33.60 -6.57
N PRO A 80 -9.92 -34.55 -7.50
CA PRO A 80 -10.93 -35.59 -7.33
C PRO A 80 -10.64 -36.40 -6.05
N ILE A 81 -11.70 -36.75 -5.32
CA ILE A 81 -11.58 -37.60 -4.14
C ILE A 81 -10.98 -38.95 -4.58
N PRO A 82 -9.86 -39.39 -3.97
CA PRO A 82 -9.29 -40.70 -4.26
C PRO A 82 -10.32 -41.81 -4.11
N ASP A 83 -10.30 -42.80 -5.00
CA ASP A 83 -11.30 -43.88 -5.02
C ASP A 83 -11.36 -44.65 -3.69
N GLU A 84 -10.25 -44.67 -2.94
CA GLU A 84 -10.12 -45.30 -1.62
C GLU A 84 -10.93 -44.60 -0.51
N LEU A 85 -11.36 -43.36 -0.72
CA LEU A 85 -12.14 -42.55 0.22
C LEU A 85 -13.62 -42.42 -0.18
N LYS A 86 -14.03 -43.04 -1.28
CA LYS A 86 -15.44 -43.11 -1.67
C LYS A 86 -16.12 -44.16 -0.78
N VAL A 87 -17.00 -43.70 0.12
CA VAL A 87 -17.89 -44.59 0.89
C VAL A 87 -19.14 -44.79 0.05
N ASP A 88 -19.39 -46.04 -0.35
CA ASP A 88 -20.55 -46.48 -1.15
C ASP A 88 -21.89 -46.29 -0.41
#